data_AF-A0A966BL72-F1
#
_entry.id   AF-A0A966BL72-F1
#
_cell.length_a   1.000
_cell.length_b   1.000
_cell.length_c   1.000
_cell.angle_alpha   90.00
_cell.angle_beta   90.00
_cell.angle_gamma   90.00
#
_symmetry.space_group_name_H-M   'P 1'
#
loop_
_entity.id
_entity.type
_entity.pdbx_description
1 polymer ?
#
loop_
_entity_poly.entity_id
_entity_poly.type
_entity_poly.pdbx_seq_one_letter_code
_entity_poly.pdbx_strand_id
1 'polypeptide(L)'
;MSKPTTPNPARLDQIVAAARQQRDQRELGYRERALKLYPWICGRCGRSFSGVNLRELTVHHKDHNHDNNPSDGSNWELLCLYCHDNEHDRVLEEETRQRESGQQALATHNPFA
;
A
#
# COMPACT_ATOMS: atom_id res chain seq x y z
N MET A 1 4.89 -42.97 -9.70
CA MET A 1 5.18 -41.52 -9.73
C MET A 1 3.97 -40.81 -10.31
N SER A 2 3.13 -40.19 -9.48
CA SER A 2 1.93 -39.48 -9.94
C SER A 2 2.35 -38.15 -10.59
N LYS A 3 1.98 -37.91 -11.85
CA LYS A 3 2.22 -36.63 -12.54
C LYS A 3 1.45 -35.50 -11.82
N PRO A 4 2.04 -34.30 -11.65
CA PRO A 4 1.31 -33.17 -11.12
C PRO A 4 0.23 -32.73 -12.11
N THR A 5 -1.03 -32.68 -11.64
CA THR A 5 -2.16 -32.14 -12.39
C THR A 5 -1.98 -30.62 -12.52
N THR A 6 -1.72 -30.14 -13.72
CA THR A 6 -1.69 -28.69 -14.00
C THR A 6 -3.09 -28.09 -13.78
N PRO A 7 -3.22 -27.04 -12.95
CA PRO A 7 -4.49 -26.38 -12.72
C PRO A 7 -5.02 -25.72 -14.00
N ASN A 8 -6.33 -25.80 -14.22
CA ASN A 8 -6.99 -25.21 -15.40
C ASN A 8 -6.85 -23.68 -15.37
N PRO A 9 -6.21 -23.05 -16.38
CA PRO A 9 -5.94 -21.62 -16.40
C PRO A 9 -7.22 -20.76 -16.27
N ALA A 10 -8.32 -21.16 -16.93
CA ALA A 10 -9.58 -20.41 -16.87
C ALA A 10 -10.19 -20.35 -15.45
N ARG A 11 -9.96 -21.39 -14.63
CA ARG A 11 -10.41 -21.43 -13.24
C ARG A 11 -9.51 -20.55 -12.36
N LEU A 12 -8.21 -20.51 -12.62
CA LEU A 12 -7.29 -19.61 -11.92
C LEU A 12 -7.63 -18.14 -12.19
N ASP A 13 -7.88 -17.77 -13.45
CA ASP A 13 -8.26 -16.41 -13.82
C ASP A 13 -9.55 -15.96 -13.12
N GLN A 14 -10.56 -16.83 -13.04
CA GLN A 14 -11.80 -16.55 -12.30
C GLN A 14 -11.55 -16.33 -10.80
N ILE A 15 -10.70 -17.15 -10.18
CA ILE A 15 -10.37 -17.02 -8.75
C ILE A 15 -9.63 -15.70 -8.50
N VAL A 16 -8.65 -15.36 -9.35
CA VAL A 16 -7.89 -14.10 -9.24
C VAL A 16 -8.81 -12.89 -9.44
N ALA A 17 -9.69 -12.93 -10.44
CA ALA A 17 -10.65 -11.85 -10.69
C ALA A 17 -11.61 -11.66 -9.51
N ALA A 18 -12.15 -12.74 -8.95
CA ALA A 18 -13.01 -12.69 -7.77
C ALA A 18 -12.28 -12.13 -6.54
N ALA A 19 -11.01 -12.52 -6.34
CA ALA A 19 -10.20 -12.00 -5.24
C ALA A 19 -9.97 -10.49 -5.36
N ARG A 20 -9.70 -9.98 -6.57
CA ARG A 20 -9.58 -8.54 -6.83
C ARG A 20 -10.88 -7.79 -6.55
N GLN A 21 -12.00 -8.27 -7.08
CA GLN A 21 -13.31 -7.64 -6.83
C GLN A 21 -13.66 -7.57 -5.35
N GLN A 22 -13.41 -8.66 -4.59
CA GLN A 22 -13.66 -8.65 -3.15
C GLN A 22 -12.75 -7.67 -2.41
N ARG A 23 -11.49 -7.53 -2.82
CA ARG A 23 -10.58 -6.53 -2.28
C ARG A 23 -11.16 -5.13 -2.53
N ASP A 24 -11.44 -4.78 -3.78
CA ASP A 24 -11.97 -3.47 -4.17
C ASP A 24 -13.28 -3.12 -3.43
N GLN A 25 -14.16 -4.11 -3.23
CA GLN A 25 -15.40 -3.93 -2.46
C GLN A 25 -15.13 -3.59 -0.98
N ARG A 26 -14.13 -4.24 -0.37
CA ARG A 26 -13.66 -3.88 0.99
C ARG A 26 -13.03 -2.50 1.01
N GLU A 27 -12.28 -2.14 -0.04
CA GLU A 27 -11.67 -0.81 -0.19
C GLU A 27 -12.69 0.31 -0.19
N LEU A 28 -13.79 0.15 -0.93
CA LEU A 28 -14.89 1.10 -0.92
C LEU A 28 -15.46 1.30 0.50
N GLY A 29 -15.64 0.21 1.25
CA GLY A 29 -16.21 0.24 2.60
C GLY A 29 -15.37 1.04 3.61
N TYR A 30 -14.07 0.75 3.70
CA TYR A 30 -13.21 1.51 4.63
C TYR A 30 -12.92 2.92 4.13
N ARG A 31 -12.85 3.13 2.81
CA ARG A 31 -12.62 4.46 2.21
C ARG A 31 -13.73 5.43 2.57
N GLU A 32 -14.99 5.00 2.39
CA GLU A 32 -16.14 5.82 2.77
C GLU A 32 -16.14 6.17 4.26
N ARG A 33 -15.70 5.23 5.12
CA ARG A 33 -15.58 5.49 6.56
C ARG A 33 -14.48 6.48 6.86
N ALA A 34 -13.29 6.32 6.28
CA ALA A 34 -12.18 7.23 6.45
C ALA A 34 -12.53 8.66 6.02
N LEU A 35 -13.21 8.84 4.89
CA LEU A 35 -13.67 10.14 4.41
C LEU A 35 -14.73 10.80 5.31
N LYS A 36 -15.42 10.03 6.17
CA LYS A 36 -16.34 10.57 7.19
C LYS A 36 -15.63 10.92 8.50
N LEU A 37 -14.56 10.22 8.84
CA LEU A 37 -13.82 10.40 10.10
C LEU A 37 -12.77 11.50 10.02
N TYR A 38 -12.12 11.65 8.86
CA TYR A 38 -10.97 12.53 8.69
C TYR A 38 -11.30 13.78 7.88
N PRO A 39 -10.62 14.90 8.15
CA PRO A 39 -10.66 16.05 7.25
C PRO A 39 -10.14 15.65 5.88
N TRP A 40 -10.71 16.23 4.82
CA TRP A 40 -10.29 15.97 3.44
C TRP A 40 -8.98 16.70 3.10
N ILE A 41 -7.93 16.36 3.85
CA ILE A 41 -6.61 16.98 3.80
C ILE A 41 -5.58 15.85 3.81
N CYS A 42 -4.56 15.95 2.96
CA CYS A 42 -3.44 15.02 2.97
C CYS A 42 -2.62 15.20 4.26
N GLY A 43 -2.47 14.14 5.06
CA GLY A 43 -1.69 14.15 6.30
C GLY A 43 -0.18 14.38 6.13
N ARG A 44 0.34 14.17 4.92
CA ARG A 44 1.77 14.40 4.59
C ARG A 44 2.06 15.80 4.04
N CYS A 45 1.28 16.28 3.06
CA CYS A 45 1.58 17.56 2.37
C CYS A 45 0.60 18.70 2.68
N GLY A 46 -0.45 18.45 3.46
CA GLY A 46 -1.42 19.48 3.88
C GLY A 46 -2.37 19.97 2.79
N ARG A 47 -2.33 19.41 1.57
CA ARG A 47 -3.25 19.77 0.49
C ARG A 47 -4.68 19.38 0.85
N SER A 48 -5.64 20.28 0.68
CA SER A 48 -7.08 20.02 0.86
C SER A 48 -7.74 19.54 -0.44
N PHE A 49 -8.75 18.70 -0.31
CA PHE A 49 -9.48 18.08 -1.42
C PHE A 49 -10.99 18.28 -1.24
N SER A 50 -11.71 18.40 -2.35
CA SER A 50 -13.17 18.57 -2.35
C SER A 50 -13.76 18.18 -3.71
N GLY A 51 -15.07 17.91 -3.72
CA GLY A 51 -15.83 17.60 -4.94
C GLY A 51 -15.19 16.47 -5.76
N VAL A 52 -14.94 16.74 -7.04
CA VAL A 52 -14.36 15.77 -7.98
C VAL A 52 -12.93 15.36 -7.64
N ASN A 53 -12.19 16.18 -6.88
CA ASN A 53 -10.79 15.90 -6.52
C ASN A 53 -10.68 14.93 -5.34
N LEU A 54 -11.77 14.61 -4.62
CA LEU A 54 -11.73 13.66 -3.51
C LEU A 54 -11.27 12.25 -3.90
N ARG A 55 -11.41 11.89 -5.17
CA ARG A 55 -10.87 10.63 -5.71
C ARG A 55 -9.36 10.51 -5.58
N GLU A 56 -8.65 11.64 -5.46
CA GLU A 56 -7.19 11.70 -5.34
C GLU A 56 -6.70 11.59 -3.89
N LEU A 57 -7.62 11.61 -2.91
CA LEU A 57 -7.32 11.41 -1.51
C LEU A 57 -7.57 9.94 -1.16
N THR A 58 -6.52 9.17 -0.91
CA THR A 58 -6.56 7.73 -0.65
C THR A 58 -6.37 7.40 0.81
N VAL A 59 -6.85 6.23 1.22
CA VAL A 59 -6.60 5.68 2.55
C VAL A 59 -5.29 4.93 2.52
N HIS A 60 -4.40 5.26 3.44
CA HIS A 60 -3.16 4.55 3.71
C HIS A 60 -3.30 3.79 5.04
N HIS A 61 -2.93 2.50 5.06
CA HIS A 61 -2.88 1.68 6.27
C HIS A 61 -1.49 1.79 6.89
N LYS A 62 -1.41 2.35 8.11
CA LYS A 62 -0.14 2.64 8.80
C LYS A 62 0.68 1.37 9.07
N ASP A 63 0.00 0.27 9.37
CA ASP A 63 0.60 -1.04 9.61
C ASP A 63 0.80 -1.87 8.32
N HIS A 64 0.44 -1.33 7.15
CA HIS A 64 0.49 -2.00 5.84
C HIS A 64 -0.45 -3.22 5.71
N ASN A 65 -1.27 -3.50 6.74
CA ASN A 65 -2.24 -4.58 6.74
C ASN A 65 -3.62 -4.08 6.31
N HIS A 66 -3.98 -4.37 5.06
CA HIS A 66 -5.25 -3.96 4.45
C HIS A 66 -6.49 -4.63 5.07
N ASP A 67 -6.32 -5.67 5.88
CA ASP A 67 -7.40 -6.34 6.60
C ASP A 67 -7.64 -5.74 8.00
N ASN A 68 -6.68 -4.99 8.56
CA ASN A 68 -6.82 -4.31 9.85
C ASN A 68 -7.60 -2.99 9.69
N ASN A 69 -8.93 -3.08 9.81
CA ASN A 69 -9.87 -2.00 9.51
C ASN A 69 -10.70 -1.58 10.75
N PRO A 70 -10.08 -0.99 11.78
CA PRO A 70 -10.78 -0.61 13.01
C PRO A 70 -11.85 0.46 12.73
N SER A 71 -12.97 0.41 13.47
CA SER A 71 -14.12 1.29 13.22
C SER A 71 -13.85 2.77 13.55
N ASP A 72 -12.87 3.04 14.41
CA ASP A 72 -12.41 4.38 14.77
C ASP A 72 -11.38 4.95 13.78
N GLY A 73 -10.98 4.16 12.78
CA GLY A 73 -9.99 4.53 11.78
C GLY A 73 -8.54 4.61 12.29
N SER A 74 -8.24 4.21 13.53
CA SER A 74 -6.91 4.38 14.15
C SER A 74 -5.72 3.91 13.28
N ASN A 75 -5.92 2.88 12.46
CA ASN A 75 -4.93 2.34 11.51
C ASN A 75 -4.82 3.10 10.16
N TRP A 76 -5.62 4.13 9.94
CA TRP A 76 -5.72 4.83 8.66
C TRP A 76 -5.13 6.24 8.70
N GLU A 77 -4.68 6.69 7.55
CA GLU A 77 -4.35 8.09 7.25
C GLU A 77 -4.85 8.44 5.84
N LEU A 78 -5.29 9.69 5.62
CA LEU A 78 -5.65 10.17 4.29
C LEU A 78 -4.45 10.84 3.62
N LEU A 79 -4.01 10.30 2.49
CA LEU A 79 -2.87 10.78 1.71
C LEU A 79 -3.27 11.10 0.28
N CYS A 80 -2.67 12.10 -0.34
CA CYS A 80 -2.81 12.26 -1.78
C CYS A 80 -2.04 11.16 -2.51
N LEU A 81 -2.43 10.84 -3.75
CA LEU A 81 -1.81 9.81 -4.59
C LEU A 81 -0.26 9.83 -4.51
N TYR A 82 0.35 10.99 -4.70
CA TYR A 82 1.80 11.14 -4.65
C TYR A 82 2.42 10.86 -3.27
N CYS A 83 1.79 11.33 -2.21
CA CYS A 83 2.27 11.07 -0.85
C CYS A 83 2.06 9.62 -0.44
N HIS A 84 1.00 9.00 -0.96
CA HIS A 84 0.70 7.60 -0.69
C HIS A 84 1.76 6.69 -1.33
N ASP A 85 2.03 6.87 -2.62
CA ASP A 85 3.02 6.07 -3.34
C ASP A 85 4.42 6.24 -2.73
N ASN A 86 4.84 7.47 -2.46
CA ASN A 86 6.12 7.75 -1.82
C ASN A 86 6.25 7.12 -0.41
N GLU A 87 5.15 6.94 0.33
CA GLU A 87 5.22 6.25 1.62
C GLU A 87 5.55 4.77 1.44
N HIS A 88 4.90 4.10 0.48
CA HIS A 88 5.20 2.71 0.14
C HIS A 88 6.64 2.55 -0.36
N ASP A 89 7.12 3.47 -1.20
CA ASP A 89 8.49 3.44 -1.71
C ASP A 89 9.53 3.54 -0.58
N ARG A 90 9.32 4.44 0.39
CA ARG A 90 10.23 4.60 1.54
C ARG A 90 10.36 3.33 2.37
N VAL A 91 9.26 2.62 2.57
CA VAL A 91 9.25 1.35 3.32
C VAL A 91 10.03 0.27 2.56
N LEU A 92 9.80 0.14 1.26
CA LEU A 92 10.56 -0.79 0.41
C LEU A 92 12.07 -0.49 0.41
N GLU A 93 12.43 0.80 0.36
CA GLU A 93 13.83 1.21 0.47
C GLU A 93 14.44 0.88 1.82
N GLU A 94 13.69 1.07 2.92
CA GLU A 94 14.17 0.75 4.26
C GLU A 94 14.38 -0.76 4.43
N GLU A 95 13.44 -1.58 3.96
CA GLU A 95 13.60 -3.05 3.92
C GLU A 95 14.85 -3.46 3.13
N THR A 96 15.11 -2.79 2.01
CA THR A 96 16.30 -3.05 1.18
C THR A 96 17.58 -2.67 1.91
N ARG A 97 17.65 -1.47 2.51
CA ARG A 97 18.80 -1.03 3.32
C ARG A 97 19.08 -1.97 4.49
N GLN A 98 18.03 -2.45 5.17
CA GLN A 98 18.17 -3.40 6.28
C GLN A 98 18.78 -4.73 5.80
N ARG A 99 18.36 -5.25 4.63
CA ARG A 99 18.95 -6.46 4.02
C ARG A 99 20.42 -6.26 3.65
N GLU A 100 20.78 -5.10 3.10
CA GLU A 100 22.16 -4.79 2.70
C GLU A 100 23.08 -4.57 3.91
N SER A 101 22.57 -4.02 5.02
CA SER A 101 23.36 -3.80 6.24
C SER A 101 23.93 -5.10 6.85
N GLY A 102 23.38 -6.27 6.49
CA GLY A 102 23.91 -7.59 6.86
C GLY A 102 25.11 -8.07 6.02
N GLN A 103 25.49 -7.39 4.95
CA GLN A 103 26.52 -7.81 3.98
C GLN A 103 27.52 -6.72 3.59
N GLN A 104 27.62 -5.61 4.33
CA GLN A 104 28.56 -4.55 3.98
C GLN A 104 30.02 -4.94 4.31
N ALA A 105 30.75 -5.41 3.28
CA ALA A 105 32.21 -5.31 3.27
C ALA A 105 32.61 -3.83 3.20
N LEU A 106 33.53 -3.41 4.07
CA LEU A 106 34.07 -2.05 4.12
C LEU A 106 34.51 -1.59 2.72
N ALA A 107 33.96 -0.47 2.25
CA ALA A 107 34.30 0.09 0.95
C ALA A 107 35.76 0.59 0.96
N THR A 108 36.64 -0.08 0.22
CA THR A 108 38.07 0.27 0.07
C THR A 108 38.33 1.33 -1.00
N HIS A 109 37.28 1.90 -1.60
CA HIS A 109 37.43 2.79 -2.74
C HIS A 109 37.77 4.22 -2.31
N ASN A 110 38.96 4.69 -2.66
CA ASN A 110 39.42 6.05 -2.42
C ASN A 110 39.32 6.87 -3.72
N PRO A 111 38.26 7.67 -3.93
CA PRO A 111 38.01 8.36 -5.21
C PRO A 111 38.96 9.54 -5.50
N PHE A 112 39.87 9.86 -4.58
CA PHE A 112 40.77 11.01 -4.68
C PHE A 112 42.22 10.69 -4.30
N ALA A 113 42.66 9.43 -4.38
CA ALA A 113 44.07 9.04 -4.22
C ALA A 113 44.70 8.60 -5.55
#